data_AF-A0A5J6P6E5-F1
#
_entry.id   AF-A0A5J6P6E5-F1
#
_cell.length_a   1.000
_cell.length_b   1.000
_cell.length_c   1.000
_cell.angle_alpha   90.00
_cell.angle_beta   90.00
_cell.angle_gamma   90.00
#
_symmetry.space_group_name_H-M   'P 1'
#
loop_
_entity.id
_entity.type
_entity.pdbx_description
1 polymer ?
#
loop_
_entity_poly.entity_id
_entity_poly.type
_entity_poly.pdbx_seq_one_letter_code
_entity_poly.pdbx_strand_id
1 'polypeptide(L)'
;MKKILLTITLLTLSQFSLACDEACKKTKAETANNLKFATYLTAKYCQQTSNDFLIQGKKSLQTYREKQLPTAHRGGAKNIRNFVLQRKDWLLECDKYLQLTEQGRVFRDKESTDKILGAMTATADELEKIMKRPKNDAEVLDLITAPAGQKFDELFKLVDGHYLELQRRGLL
;
A
#
# COMPACT_ATOMS: atom_id res chain seq x y z
N MET A 1 -45.18 -38.41 -21.95
CA MET A 1 -45.39 -37.18 -21.14
C MET A 1 -44.49 -37.06 -19.89
N LYS A 2 -43.76 -38.10 -19.44
CA LYS A 2 -42.81 -37.97 -18.30
C LYS A 2 -41.47 -37.29 -18.64
N LYS A 3 -41.05 -37.28 -19.91
CA LYS A 3 -39.74 -36.74 -20.33
C LYS A 3 -39.71 -35.21 -20.50
N ILE A 4 -40.86 -34.56 -20.66
CA ILE A 4 -40.96 -33.09 -20.83
C ILE A 4 -41.02 -32.39 -19.46
N LEU A 5 -41.48 -33.08 -18.41
CA LEU A 5 -41.52 -32.53 -17.05
C LEU A 5 -40.13 -32.39 -16.39
N LEU A 6 -39.16 -33.18 -16.85
CA LEU A 6 -37.80 -33.24 -16.30
C LEU A 6 -36.89 -32.13 -16.84
N THR A 7 -37.19 -31.57 -18.02
CA THR A 7 -36.44 -30.44 -18.59
C THR A 7 -36.85 -29.09 -18.00
N ILE A 8 -38.09 -28.95 -17.50
CA ILE A 8 -38.59 -27.69 -16.93
C ILE A 8 -38.08 -27.48 -15.49
N THR A 9 -37.78 -28.56 -14.76
CA THR A 9 -37.26 -28.50 -13.38
C THR A 9 -35.76 -28.20 -13.30
N LEU A 10 -35.00 -28.34 -14.40
CA LEU A 10 -33.58 -27.98 -14.43
C LEU A 10 -33.32 -26.48 -14.68
N LEU A 11 -34.32 -25.75 -15.19
CA LEU A 11 -34.20 -24.32 -15.53
C LEU A 11 -34.52 -23.37 -14.35
N THR A 12 -35.09 -23.87 -13.25
CA THR A 12 -35.41 -23.03 -12.07
C THR A 12 -34.28 -22.97 -11.04
N LEU A 13 -33.21 -23.74 -11.24
CA LEU A 13 -32.00 -23.74 -10.40
C LEU A 13 -30.84 -22.93 -10.97
N SER A 14 -31.00 -22.31 -12.15
CA SER A 14 -30.09 -21.26 -12.58
C SER A 14 -30.40 -20.00 -11.77
N GLN A 15 -29.95 -19.99 -10.51
CA GLN A 15 -29.75 -18.75 -9.79
C GLN A 15 -28.95 -17.86 -10.72
N PHE A 16 -29.58 -16.77 -11.17
CA PHE A 16 -28.91 -15.71 -11.89
C PHE A 16 -27.76 -15.25 -11.00
N SER A 17 -26.57 -15.81 -11.22
CA SER A 17 -25.31 -15.24 -10.77
C SER A 17 -25.13 -13.97 -11.58
N LEU A 18 -25.92 -12.94 -11.26
CA LEU A 18 -25.66 -11.58 -11.66
C LEU A 18 -24.23 -11.32 -11.22
N ALA A 19 -23.35 -11.08 -12.19
CA ALA A 19 -21.95 -10.79 -11.91
C ALA A 19 -21.91 -9.67 -10.85
N CYS A 20 -21.44 -10.00 -9.65
CA CYS A 20 -21.40 -9.06 -8.54
C CYS A 20 -20.36 -7.99 -8.87
N ASP A 21 -20.84 -6.81 -9.24
CA ASP A 21 -20.02 -5.64 -9.50
C ASP A 21 -19.35 -5.12 -8.22
N GLU A 22 -18.51 -4.09 -8.37
CA GLU A 22 -17.77 -3.54 -7.23
C GLU A 22 -18.69 -3.00 -6.12
N ALA A 23 -19.84 -2.41 -6.48
CA ALA A 23 -20.80 -1.92 -5.51
C ALA A 23 -21.41 -3.07 -4.70
N CYS A 24 -21.80 -4.15 -5.38
CA CYS A 24 -22.25 -5.39 -4.77
C CYS A 24 -21.19 -5.98 -3.83
N LYS A 25 -19.93 -6.07 -4.27
CA LYS A 25 -18.82 -6.56 -3.44
C LYS A 25 -18.59 -5.70 -2.20
N LYS A 26 -18.64 -4.37 -2.37
CA LYS A 26 -18.53 -3.40 -1.28
C LYS A 26 -19.64 -3.58 -0.26
N THR A 27 -20.91 -3.62 -0.69
CA THR A 27 -22.05 -3.81 0.22
C THR A 27 -21.98 -5.16 0.94
N LYS A 28 -21.66 -6.24 0.24
CA LYS A 28 -21.47 -7.57 0.85
C LYS A 28 -20.40 -7.52 1.94
N ALA A 29 -19.26 -6.89 1.67
CA ALA A 29 -18.16 -6.74 2.61
C ALA A 29 -18.53 -5.87 3.82
N GLU A 30 -19.24 -4.76 3.62
CA GLU A 30 -19.76 -3.90 4.70
C GLU A 30 -20.68 -4.67 5.65
N THR A 31 -21.64 -5.42 5.09
CA THR A 31 -22.58 -6.22 5.87
C THR A 31 -21.88 -7.36 6.61
N ALA A 32 -20.98 -8.09 5.94
CA ALA A 32 -20.28 -9.23 6.54
C ALA A 32 -19.32 -8.83 7.66
N ASN A 33 -18.74 -7.62 7.59
CA ASN A 33 -17.75 -7.14 8.56
C ASN A 33 -18.29 -6.06 9.51
N ASN A 34 -19.59 -5.76 9.45
CA ASN A 34 -20.25 -4.72 10.24
C ASN A 34 -19.49 -3.37 10.23
N LEU A 35 -19.12 -2.92 9.03
CA LEU A 35 -18.38 -1.66 8.84
C LEU A 35 -18.96 -0.87 7.67
N LYS A 36 -18.55 0.40 7.56
CA LYS A 36 -18.84 1.25 6.41
C LYS A 36 -17.54 1.72 5.80
N PHE A 37 -17.38 1.45 4.50
CA PHE A 37 -16.25 1.98 3.75
C PHE A 37 -16.53 3.43 3.37
N ALA A 38 -15.47 4.23 3.28
CA ALA A 38 -15.60 5.56 2.73
C ALA A 38 -16.08 5.50 1.27
N THR A 39 -16.85 6.50 0.85
CA THR A 39 -17.45 6.55 -0.49
C THR A 39 -16.40 6.59 -1.60
N TYR A 40 -15.25 7.22 -1.36
CA TYR A 40 -14.15 7.30 -2.33
C TYR A 40 -13.41 5.97 -2.54
N LEU A 41 -13.50 5.02 -1.61
CA LEU A 41 -12.80 3.74 -1.73
C LEU A 41 -13.42 2.90 -2.84
N THR A 42 -12.59 2.67 -3.85
CA THR A 42 -12.84 1.85 -5.03
C THR A 42 -11.57 1.10 -5.41
N ALA A 43 -11.66 0.02 -6.19
CA ALA A 43 -10.46 -0.68 -6.65
C ALA A 43 -9.59 0.21 -7.55
N LYS A 44 -10.22 1.04 -8.38
CA LYS A 44 -9.52 2.04 -9.20
C LYS A 44 -8.75 3.04 -8.34
N TYR A 45 -9.37 3.57 -7.27
CA TYR A 45 -8.70 4.46 -6.34
C TYR A 45 -7.48 3.76 -5.70
N CYS A 46 -7.66 2.53 -5.21
CA CYS A 46 -6.59 1.76 -4.60
C CYS A 46 -5.41 1.52 -5.56
N GLN A 47 -5.70 1.17 -6.82
CA GLN A 47 -4.69 0.99 -7.85
C GLN A 47 -3.92 2.29 -8.11
N GLN A 48 -4.64 3.41 -8.23
CA GLN A 48 -4.02 4.72 -8.41
C GLN A 48 -3.14 5.11 -7.22
N THR A 49 -3.61 4.92 -5.98
CA THR A 49 -2.84 5.16 -4.76
C THR A 49 -1.55 4.33 -4.72
N SER A 50 -1.63 3.06 -5.10
CA SER A 50 -0.46 2.16 -5.19
C SER A 50 0.55 2.66 -6.23
N ASN A 51 0.10 2.94 -7.45
CA ASN A 51 0.94 3.42 -8.53
C ASN A 51 1.57 4.79 -8.23
N ASP A 52 0.80 5.71 -7.65
CA ASP A 52 1.29 7.03 -7.23
C ASP A 52 2.39 6.91 -6.18
N PHE A 53 2.31 5.93 -5.27
CA PHE A 53 3.38 5.67 -4.33
C PHE A 53 4.63 5.09 -5.01
N LEU A 54 4.47 4.06 -5.85
CA LEU A 54 5.58 3.41 -6.55
C LEU A 54 6.39 4.38 -7.42
N ILE A 55 5.72 5.37 -8.04
CA ILE A 55 6.34 6.31 -8.96
C ILE A 55 6.69 7.62 -8.26
N GLN A 56 5.67 8.38 -7.82
CA GLN A 56 5.85 9.74 -7.31
C GLN A 56 6.29 9.74 -5.84
N GLY A 57 5.75 8.82 -5.06
CA GLY A 57 6.14 8.61 -3.66
C GLY A 57 7.62 8.28 -3.54
N LYS A 58 8.06 7.24 -4.26
CA LYS A 58 9.47 6.85 -4.34
C LYS A 58 10.37 8.01 -4.75
N LYS A 59 10.03 8.73 -5.83
CA LYS A 59 10.84 9.88 -6.31
C LYS A 59 11.01 10.96 -5.24
N SER A 60 9.94 11.26 -4.50
CA SER A 60 9.96 12.24 -3.42
C SER A 60 10.86 11.79 -2.26
N LEU A 61 10.75 10.52 -1.86
CA LEU A 61 11.60 9.92 -0.83
C LEU A 61 13.07 9.86 -1.24
N GLN A 62 13.35 9.53 -2.50
CA GLN A 62 14.70 9.48 -3.05
C GLN A 62 15.35 10.87 -3.03
N THR A 63 14.60 11.91 -3.43
CA THR A 63 15.08 13.29 -3.35
C THR A 63 15.47 13.68 -1.92
N TYR A 64 14.67 13.28 -0.93
CA TYR A 64 15.02 13.51 0.48
C TYR A 64 16.28 12.73 0.88
N ARG A 65 16.34 11.43 0.56
CA ARG A 65 17.47 10.54 0.88
C ARG A 65 18.80 11.07 0.34
N GLU A 66 18.80 11.62 -0.87
CA GLU A 66 20.01 12.13 -1.53
C GLU A 66 20.39 13.53 -1.04
N LYS A 67 19.42 14.44 -0.89
CA LYS A 67 19.71 15.88 -0.71
C LYS A 67 19.58 16.37 0.72
N GLN A 68 18.69 15.76 1.50
CA GLN A 68 18.28 16.29 2.80
C GLN A 68 18.73 15.41 3.96
N LEU A 69 18.69 14.08 3.80
CA LEU A 69 19.13 13.17 4.85
C LEU A 69 20.55 13.46 5.36
N PRO A 70 21.58 13.74 4.50
CA PRO A 70 22.94 14.00 4.97
C PRO A 70 23.08 15.20 5.92
N THR A 71 22.15 16.16 5.84
CA THR A 71 22.13 17.31 6.76
C THR A 71 21.63 16.94 8.16
N ALA A 72 21.00 15.78 8.29
CA ALA A 72 20.34 15.30 9.50
C ALA A 72 19.38 16.33 10.13
N HIS A 73 18.78 17.19 9.30
CA HIS A 73 17.91 18.26 9.77
C HIS A 73 16.60 17.68 10.36
N ARG A 74 16.36 17.94 11.66
CA ARG A 74 15.23 17.38 12.43
C ARG A 74 13.87 17.72 11.82
N GLY A 75 13.70 18.95 11.32
CA GLY A 75 12.47 19.37 10.65
C GLY A 75 12.26 18.63 9.31
N GLY A 76 13.33 18.37 8.57
CA GLY A 76 13.28 17.59 7.34
C GLY A 76 12.89 16.14 7.63
N ALA A 77 13.50 15.54 8.64
CA ALA A 77 13.16 14.19 9.11
C ALA A 77 11.70 14.07 9.55
N LYS A 78 11.17 15.07 10.27
CA LYS A 78 9.76 15.12 10.66
C LYS A 78 8.82 15.13 9.46
N ASN A 79 9.08 16.00 8.49
CA ASN A 79 8.23 16.14 7.32
C ASN A 79 8.21 14.85 6.49
N ILE A 80 9.39 14.26 6.24
CA ILE A 80 9.46 13.04 5.44
C ILE A 80 8.90 11.83 6.19
N ARG A 81 9.07 11.74 7.51
CA ARG A 81 8.43 10.70 8.33
C ARG A 81 6.91 10.76 8.22
N ASN A 82 6.34 11.96 8.39
CA ASN A 82 4.90 12.15 8.26
C ASN A 82 4.40 11.78 6.87
N PHE A 83 5.16 12.14 5.83
CA PHE A 83 4.86 11.72 4.46
C PHE A 83 4.85 10.19 4.31
N VAL A 84 5.88 9.49 4.80
CA VAL A 84 5.95 8.02 4.75
C VAL A 84 4.77 7.38 5.47
N LEU A 85 4.46 7.83 6.68
CA LEU A 85 3.34 7.30 7.47
C LEU A 85 1.99 7.54 6.80
N GLN A 86 1.75 8.76 6.29
CA GLN A 86 0.51 9.07 5.57
C GLN A 86 0.32 8.17 4.35
N ARG A 87 1.38 7.97 3.54
CA ARG A 87 1.30 7.06 2.39
C ARG A 87 1.06 5.62 2.82
N LYS A 88 1.68 5.19 3.93
CA LYS A 88 1.47 3.85 4.49
C LYS A 88 0.02 3.65 4.90
N ASP A 89 -0.58 4.63 5.57
CA ASP A 89 -1.96 4.55 6.06
C ASP A 89 -2.96 4.45 4.90
N TRP A 90 -2.76 5.22 3.83
CA TRP A 90 -3.58 5.11 2.61
C TRP A 90 -3.43 3.74 1.94
N LEU A 91 -2.21 3.22 1.85
CA LEU A 91 -1.97 1.89 1.28
C LEU A 91 -2.58 0.77 2.14
N LEU A 92 -2.53 0.89 3.46
CA LEU A 92 -3.16 -0.05 4.39
C LEU A 92 -4.69 -0.02 4.28
N GLU A 93 -5.28 1.17 4.16
CA GLU A 93 -6.71 1.33 3.93
C GLU A 93 -7.13 0.65 2.61
N CYS A 94 -6.36 0.89 1.56
CA CYS A 94 -6.56 0.25 0.25
C CYS A 94 -6.42 -1.28 0.33
N ASP A 95 -5.37 -1.79 0.99
CA ASP A 95 -5.14 -3.23 1.13
C ASP A 95 -6.28 -3.90 1.90
N LYS A 96 -6.77 -3.25 2.96
CA LYS A 96 -7.92 -3.73 3.73
C LYS A 96 -9.19 -3.75 2.89
N TYR A 97 -9.46 -2.68 2.15
CA TYR A 97 -10.61 -2.62 1.25
C TYR A 97 -10.58 -3.76 0.23
N LEU A 98 -9.47 -3.89 -0.51
CA LEU A 98 -9.30 -4.91 -1.56
C LEU A 98 -9.41 -6.35 -1.02
N GLN A 99 -8.91 -6.61 0.19
CA GLN A 99 -9.05 -7.92 0.82
C GLN A 99 -10.49 -8.25 1.16
N LEU A 100 -11.20 -7.30 1.80
CA LEU A 100 -12.56 -7.51 2.25
C LEU A 100 -13.57 -7.59 1.09
N THR A 101 -13.28 -6.93 -0.04
CA THR A 101 -14.09 -7.01 -1.26
C THR A 101 -13.66 -8.13 -2.21
N GLU A 102 -12.72 -9.00 -1.81
CA GLU A 102 -12.21 -10.10 -2.64
C GLU A 102 -11.65 -9.59 -4.00
N GLN A 103 -10.97 -8.44 -3.98
CA GLN A 103 -10.35 -7.78 -5.13
C GLN A 103 -8.81 -7.83 -5.11
N GLY A 104 -8.23 -8.57 -4.16
CA GLY A 104 -6.79 -8.85 -4.11
C GLY A 104 -6.09 -8.07 -2.99
N ARG A 105 -4.89 -7.55 -3.30
CA ARG A 105 -4.00 -6.82 -2.39
C ARG A 105 -3.60 -5.49 -3.02
N VAL A 106 -3.14 -4.53 -2.20
CA VAL A 106 -2.72 -3.20 -2.70
C VAL A 106 -1.47 -3.26 -3.58
N PHE A 107 -0.61 -4.26 -3.31
CA PHE A 107 0.45 -4.70 -4.20
C PHE A 107 0.12 -6.11 -4.71
N ARG A 108 1.07 -6.83 -5.31
CA ARG A 108 0.80 -8.12 -5.98
C ARG A 108 0.14 -9.16 -5.05
N ASP A 109 0.71 -9.32 -3.86
CA ASP A 109 0.34 -10.37 -2.92
C ASP A 109 0.66 -9.96 -1.48
N LYS A 110 0.36 -10.88 -0.55
CA LYS A 110 0.63 -10.66 0.87
C LYS A 110 2.10 -10.36 1.14
N GLU A 111 3.01 -11.10 0.53
CA GLU A 111 4.44 -11.01 0.82
C GLU A 111 5.01 -9.64 0.38
N SER A 112 4.74 -9.24 -0.86
CA SER A 112 5.14 -7.94 -1.40
C SER A 112 4.53 -6.79 -0.60
N THR A 113 3.25 -6.88 -0.26
CA THR A 113 2.57 -5.88 0.56
C THR A 113 3.20 -5.75 1.94
N ASP A 114 3.36 -6.87 2.65
CA ASP A 114 3.89 -6.86 4.01
C ASP A 114 5.34 -6.35 4.04
N LYS A 115 6.15 -6.73 3.04
CA LYS A 115 7.54 -6.26 2.93
C LYS A 115 7.63 -4.75 2.68
N ILE A 116 6.86 -4.21 1.73
CA ILE A 116 6.90 -2.78 1.41
C ILE A 116 6.40 -1.96 2.61
N LEU A 117 5.24 -2.32 3.18
CA LEU A 117 4.68 -1.59 4.33
C LEU A 117 5.55 -1.71 5.59
N GLY A 118 6.21 -2.85 5.78
CA GLY A 118 7.21 -3.06 6.82
C GLY A 118 8.42 -2.15 6.63
N ALA A 119 8.97 -2.06 5.42
CA ALA A 119 10.09 -1.17 5.11
C ALA A 119 9.73 0.32 5.25
N MET A 120 8.50 0.71 4.91
CA MET A 120 8.00 2.06 5.20
C MET A 120 8.01 2.36 6.70
N THR A 121 7.57 1.41 7.53
CA THR A 121 7.58 1.56 8.99
C THR A 121 9.01 1.69 9.52
N ALA A 122 9.91 0.77 9.13
CA ALA A 122 11.31 0.82 9.54
C ALA A 122 12.00 2.13 9.14
N THR A 123 11.69 2.66 7.94
CA THR A 123 12.20 3.96 7.49
C THR A 123 11.68 5.09 8.38
N ALA A 124 10.38 5.10 8.69
CA ALA A 124 9.77 6.09 9.58
C ALA A 124 10.36 6.06 10.99
N ASP A 125 10.69 4.87 11.50
CA ASP A 125 11.28 4.70 12.83
C ASP A 125 12.70 5.26 12.91
N GLU A 126 13.54 5.03 11.89
CA GLU A 126 14.88 5.64 11.86
C GLU A 126 14.82 7.17 11.75
N LEU A 127 13.89 7.70 10.96
CA LEU A 127 13.66 9.14 10.88
C LEU A 127 13.23 9.73 12.23
N GLU A 128 12.47 8.99 13.02
CA GLU A 128 12.08 9.40 14.37
C GLU A 128 13.28 9.52 15.31
N LYS A 129 14.27 8.63 15.19
CA LYS A 129 15.51 8.72 15.97
C LYS A 129 16.26 10.02 15.63
N ILE A 130 16.37 10.37 14.34
CA ILE A 130 16.94 11.65 13.90
C ILE A 130 16.16 12.82 14.49
N MET A 131 14.82 12.76 14.48
CA MET A 131 13.98 13.80 15.07
C MET A 131 14.18 13.96 16.57
N LYS A 132 14.38 12.86 17.31
CA LYS A 132 14.46 12.85 18.78
C LYS A 132 15.88 13.02 19.33
N ARG A 133 16.90 13.09 18.47
CA ARG A 133 18.30 13.20 18.90
C ARG A 133 18.56 14.34 19.92
N PRO A 134 19.46 14.16 20.90
CA PRO A 134 19.93 15.25 21.76
C PRO A 134 20.61 16.37 20.97
N LYS A 135 20.69 17.58 21.54
CA LYS A 135 21.51 18.67 21.01
C LYS A 135 22.89 18.59 21.67
N ASN A 136 23.73 17.64 21.26
CA ASN A 136 25.11 17.54 21.75
C ASN A 136 26.09 17.91 20.63
N ASP A 137 27.21 18.53 21.01
CA ASP A 137 28.03 19.34 20.09
C ASP A 137 29.16 18.57 19.37
N ALA A 138 29.12 17.23 19.29
CA ALA A 138 30.18 16.45 18.64
C ALA A 138 29.69 15.15 17.97
N GLU A 139 28.49 15.14 17.39
CA GLU A 139 28.02 13.95 16.66
C GLU A 139 28.49 13.96 15.20
N VAL A 140 29.09 12.84 14.77
CA VAL A 140 29.41 12.60 13.36
C VAL A 140 28.10 12.36 12.61
N LEU A 141 27.71 13.28 11.73
CA LEU A 141 26.43 13.24 11.01
C LEU A 141 26.20 11.93 10.25
N ASP A 142 27.26 11.32 9.72
CA ASP A 142 27.18 10.04 9.03
C ASP A 142 26.70 8.91 9.96
N LEU A 143 27.13 8.90 11.23
CA LEU A 143 26.67 7.90 12.20
C LEU A 143 25.19 8.06 12.55
N ILE A 144 24.68 9.30 12.49
CA ILE A 144 23.26 9.60 12.72
C ILE A 144 22.42 9.15 11.53
N THR A 145 22.92 9.37 10.31
CA THR A 145 22.12 9.27 9.09
C THR A 145 22.26 7.93 8.37
N ALA A 146 23.37 7.20 8.58
CA ALA A 146 23.61 5.90 7.95
C ALA A 146 22.50 4.86 8.20
N PRO A 147 21.97 4.68 9.44
CA PRO A 147 20.88 3.73 9.68
C PRO A 147 19.61 4.08 8.89
N ALA A 148 19.22 5.35 8.87
CA ALA A 148 18.09 5.81 8.07
C ALA A 148 18.35 5.62 6.58
N GLY A 149 19.59 5.89 6.13
CA GLY A 149 20.02 5.70 4.76
C GLY A 149 19.83 4.26 4.29
N GLN A 150 20.26 3.29 5.10
CA GLN A 150 20.06 1.86 4.82
C GLN A 150 18.58 1.51 4.71
N LYS A 151 17.69 2.05 5.55
CA LYS A 151 16.25 1.79 5.48
C LYS A 151 15.59 2.38 4.23
N PHE A 152 16.02 3.56 3.79
CA PHE A 152 15.62 4.08 2.48
C PHE A 152 16.06 3.16 1.34
N ASP A 153 17.31 2.69 1.37
CA ASP A 153 17.87 1.86 0.31
C ASP A 153 17.15 0.49 0.25
N GLU A 154 16.84 -0.10 1.41
CA GLU A 154 15.99 -1.30 1.53
C GLU A 154 14.59 -1.07 0.95
N LEU A 155 13.92 0.04 1.32
CA LEU A 155 12.60 0.39 0.82
C LEU A 155 12.62 0.55 -0.71
N PHE A 156 13.61 1.27 -1.26
CA PHE A 156 13.72 1.49 -2.69
C PHE A 156 13.96 0.20 -3.45
N LYS A 157 14.79 -0.70 -2.93
CA LYS A 157 14.99 -2.02 -3.53
C LYS A 157 13.68 -2.82 -3.62
N LEU A 158 12.85 -2.78 -2.59
CA LEU A 158 11.55 -3.46 -2.58
C LEU A 158 10.56 -2.82 -3.56
N VAL A 159 10.47 -1.49 -3.56
CA VAL A 159 9.60 -0.73 -4.47
C VAL A 159 10.00 -0.94 -5.93
N ASP A 160 11.30 -0.84 -6.24
CA ASP A 160 11.81 -1.05 -7.61
C ASP A 160 11.65 -2.49 -8.06
N GLY A 161 11.93 -3.47 -7.18
CA GLY A 161 11.70 -4.87 -7.47
C GLY A 161 10.24 -5.15 -7.83
N HIS A 162 9.31 -4.57 -7.05
CA HIS A 162 7.88 -4.71 -7.31
C HIS A 162 7.44 -3.98 -8.60
N TYR A 163 7.87 -2.74 -8.81
CA TYR A 163 7.59 -1.96 -10.01
C TYR A 163 8.05 -2.70 -11.28
N LEU A 164 9.30 -3.18 -11.30
CA LEU A 164 9.84 -3.93 -12.43
C LEU A 164 9.08 -5.23 -12.69
N GLU A 165 8.62 -5.90 -11.63
CA GLU A 165 7.79 -7.08 -11.78
C GLU A 165 6.46 -6.76 -12.47
N LEU A 166 5.74 -5.73 -12.00
CA LEU A 166 4.48 -5.31 -12.60
C LEU A 166 4.67 -4.89 -14.07
N GLN A 167 5.76 -4.17 -14.37
CA GLN A 167 6.07 -3.73 -15.72
C GLN A 167 6.28 -4.93 -16.66
N ARG A 168 7.05 -5.93 -16.23
CA ARG A 168 7.28 -7.17 -17.01
C ARG A 168 5.99 -7.95 -17.29
N ARG A 169 4.97 -7.78 -16.45
CA ARG A 169 3.66 -8.43 -16.57
C ARG A 169 2.62 -7.59 -17.33
N GLY A 170 2.94 -6.35 -17.70
CA GLY A 170 1.97 -5.43 -18.31
C GLY A 170 0.85 -5.00 -17.36
N LEU A 171 1.16 -4.88 -16.07
CA LEU A 171 0.22 -4.50 -15.00
C LEU A 171 0.40 -3.05 -14.51
N LEU A 172 1.23 -2.27 -15.20
CA LEU A 172 1.49 -0.85 -14.96
C LEU A 172 0.99 -0.01 -16.13
#